data_AF-A0A395J600-F1
#
_entry.id   AF-A0A395J600-F1
#
_cell.length_a   1.000
_cell.length_b   1.000
_cell.length_c   1.000
_cell.angle_alpha   90.00
_cell.angle_beta   90.00
_cell.angle_gamma   90.00
#
_symmetry.space_group_name_H-M   'P 1'
#
loop_
_entity.id
_entity.type
_entity.pdbx_description
1 polymer ?
#
loop_
_entity_poly.entity_id
_entity_poly.type
_entity_poly.pdbx_seq_one_letter_code
_entity_poly.pdbx_strand_id
1 'polypeptide(L)'
;MPLTIADILFNEQANHNFSKTLGEIKRTTLSIHNRLRSILEDAEFAKSVANAYNRPLIANERCGSWYIDPNKKGGSAYFKSTDGHTGVWKFSSRRLNLHLLEIIGNHDGCIIVDSTRRGKRMPDALSKTIPIWCCVLNRVFFPNDPVSHQLYAPPQVVSDSEQAQMSNLIPQFVRAFQTLNLPLETFRERIQKPIRPIWVTPESHVSETNNVFEDFHPIICCTVSRRVSGEKLVKGVIYKEQEMIQKIGLTGLLQIFSGRISKRYWKHLKKIYPSSIKALIGQQGSSLGSKDKSRLVKPTSCLSISTIDAVPPIDSSVGICTILLLPKVTPKDTWQTSPSRIDVGLGPKKSVARISAQPLGISPNSLPGT
;
A
#
# COMPACT_ATOMS: atom_id res chain seq x y z
N MET A 1 27.99 -47.98 -27.54
CA MET A 1 28.96 -46.86 -27.57
C MET A 1 28.66 -45.94 -26.39
N PRO A 2 29.66 -45.46 -25.63
CA PRO A 2 29.43 -44.53 -24.54
C PRO A 2 29.09 -43.14 -25.10
N LEU A 3 28.14 -42.44 -24.47
CA LEU A 3 27.77 -41.06 -24.82
C LEU A 3 28.98 -40.14 -24.62
N THR A 4 29.31 -39.34 -25.63
CA THR A 4 30.46 -38.42 -25.60
C THR A 4 30.03 -37.00 -25.23
N ILE A 5 30.96 -36.16 -24.76
CA ILE A 5 30.71 -34.75 -24.41
C ILE A 5 30.16 -33.95 -25.60
N ALA A 6 30.49 -34.36 -26.83
CA ALA A 6 29.95 -33.80 -28.06
C ALA A 6 28.43 -34.03 -28.22
N ASP A 7 27.88 -35.09 -27.63
CA ASP A 7 26.45 -35.39 -27.66
C ASP A 7 25.64 -34.53 -26.64
N ILE A 8 26.33 -33.90 -25.69
CA ILE A 8 25.77 -32.99 -24.68
C ILE A 8 25.87 -31.51 -25.13
N LEU A 9 26.71 -31.22 -26.13
CA LEU A 9 26.81 -29.90 -26.74
C LEU A 9 25.59 -29.67 -27.64
N PHE A 10 24.53 -29.10 -27.04
CA PHE A 10 23.41 -28.56 -27.79
C PHE A 10 23.92 -27.67 -28.93
N ASN A 11 23.60 -28.05 -30.17
CA ASN A 11 23.94 -27.30 -31.38
C ASN A 11 23.59 -25.80 -31.19
N GLU A 12 24.45 -24.86 -31.61
CA GLU A 12 24.24 -23.42 -31.37
C GLU A 12 22.89 -22.92 -31.91
N GLN A 13 22.39 -23.53 -32.99
CA GLN A 13 21.06 -23.27 -33.54
C GLN A 13 19.92 -23.72 -32.61
N ALA A 14 20.09 -24.82 -31.87
CA ALA A 14 19.15 -25.24 -30.83
C ALA A 14 19.16 -24.28 -29.63
N ASN A 15 20.33 -23.74 -29.25
CA ASN A 15 20.46 -22.72 -28.20
C ASN A 15 19.82 -21.37 -28.62
N HIS A 16 19.98 -20.96 -29.88
CA HIS A 16 19.31 -19.79 -30.44
C HIS A 16 17.79 -19.96 -30.52
N ASN A 17 17.30 -21.13 -30.92
CA ASN A 17 15.87 -21.44 -30.94
C ASN A 17 15.29 -21.52 -29.51
N PHE A 18 16.05 -22.07 -28.56
CA PHE A 18 15.63 -22.14 -27.16
C PHE A 18 15.56 -20.75 -26.52
N SER A 19 16.58 -19.91 -26.69
CA SER A 19 16.59 -18.54 -26.16
C SER A 19 15.49 -17.67 -26.80
N LYS A 20 15.24 -17.82 -28.10
CA LYS A 20 14.12 -17.17 -28.81
C LYS A 20 12.77 -17.65 -28.28
N THR A 21 12.57 -18.96 -28.14
CA THR A 21 11.35 -19.56 -27.58
C THR A 21 11.14 -19.11 -26.14
N LEU A 22 12.18 -19.09 -25.31
CA LEU A 22 12.11 -18.62 -23.93
C LEU A 22 11.83 -17.10 -23.86
N GLY A 23 12.35 -16.34 -24.83
CA GLY A 23 12.04 -14.93 -25.04
C GLY A 23 10.57 -14.69 -25.43
N GLU A 24 10.03 -15.50 -26.34
CA GLU A 24 8.63 -15.46 -26.75
C GLU A 24 7.68 -15.90 -25.63
N ILE A 25 8.04 -16.94 -24.88
CA ILE A 25 7.33 -17.37 -23.67
C ILE A 25 7.38 -16.25 -22.63
N LYS A 26 8.54 -15.61 -22.40
CA LYS A 26 8.64 -14.45 -21.50
C LYS A 26 7.76 -13.30 -21.97
N ARG A 27 7.75 -12.95 -23.26
CA ARG A 27 6.93 -11.87 -23.83
C ARG A 27 5.43 -12.18 -23.72
N THR A 28 5.05 -13.42 -24.02
CA THR A 28 3.65 -13.89 -23.96
C THR A 28 3.17 -13.97 -22.53
N THR A 29 4.03 -14.43 -21.63
CA THR A 29 3.81 -14.38 -20.18
C THR A 29 3.58 -12.91 -19.84
N LEU A 30 4.58 -12.02 -19.95
CA LEU A 30 4.56 -10.58 -19.59
C LEU A 30 3.54 -9.69 -20.34
N SER A 31 2.61 -10.26 -21.10
CA SER A 31 1.52 -9.55 -21.77
C SER A 31 0.61 -8.80 -20.78
N ILE A 32 0.01 -7.71 -21.26
CA ILE A 32 -0.95 -6.90 -20.50
C ILE A 32 -2.13 -7.77 -20.03
N HIS A 33 -2.63 -8.65 -20.90
CA HIS A 33 -3.72 -9.57 -20.58
C HIS A 33 -3.43 -10.42 -19.34
N ASN A 34 -2.25 -11.07 -19.28
CA ASN A 34 -1.91 -11.94 -18.15
C ASN A 34 -1.69 -11.16 -16.85
N ARG A 35 -1.15 -9.95 -16.92
CA ARG A 35 -1.02 -9.05 -15.75
C ARG A 35 -2.39 -8.67 -15.19
N LEU A 36 -3.28 -8.18 -16.05
CA LEU A 36 -4.64 -7.82 -15.66
C LEU A 36 -5.41 -9.03 -15.08
N ARG A 37 -5.21 -10.22 -15.66
CA ARG A 37 -5.76 -11.46 -15.11
C ARG A 37 -5.20 -11.76 -13.71
N SER A 38 -3.89 -11.63 -13.51
CA SER A 38 -3.23 -11.79 -12.22
C SER A 38 -3.81 -10.83 -11.17
N ILE A 39 -3.97 -9.54 -11.51
CA ILE A 39 -4.58 -8.55 -10.60
C ILE A 39 -5.98 -8.97 -10.17
N LEU A 40 -6.79 -9.45 -11.11
CA LEU A 40 -8.17 -9.87 -10.83
C LEU A 40 -8.23 -11.11 -9.94
N GLU A 41 -7.37 -12.09 -10.19
CA GLU A 41 -7.26 -13.29 -9.35
C GLU A 41 -6.81 -12.91 -7.92
N ASP A 42 -5.80 -12.05 -7.81
CA ASP A 42 -5.30 -11.53 -6.52
C ASP A 42 -6.36 -10.69 -5.78
N ALA A 43 -7.18 -9.91 -6.50
CA ALA A 43 -8.26 -9.11 -5.92
C ALA A 43 -9.45 -9.97 -5.45
N GLU A 44 -9.85 -10.99 -6.21
CA GLU A 44 -10.87 -11.94 -5.74
C GLU A 44 -10.39 -12.74 -4.53
N PHE A 45 -9.09 -13.06 -4.45
CA PHE A 45 -8.52 -13.66 -3.25
C PHE A 45 -8.62 -12.71 -2.05
N ALA A 46 -8.22 -11.44 -2.18
CA ALA A 46 -8.36 -10.45 -1.10
C ALA A 46 -9.82 -10.33 -0.59
N LYS A 47 -10.79 -10.36 -1.51
CA LYS A 47 -12.22 -10.37 -1.18
C LYS A 47 -12.65 -11.66 -0.47
N SER A 48 -12.13 -12.82 -0.87
CA SER A 48 -12.43 -14.08 -0.16
C SER A 48 -11.93 -14.05 1.28
N VAL A 49 -10.75 -13.47 1.53
CA VAL A 49 -10.20 -13.27 2.88
C VAL A 49 -11.08 -12.30 3.68
N ALA A 50 -11.54 -11.21 3.08
CA ALA A 50 -12.45 -10.28 3.72
C ALA A 50 -13.77 -10.93 4.14
N ASN A 51 -14.36 -11.76 3.26
CA ASN A 51 -15.58 -12.50 3.56
C ASN A 51 -15.38 -13.50 4.69
N ALA A 52 -14.25 -14.22 4.70
CA ALA A 52 -14.00 -15.28 5.67
C ALA A 52 -13.75 -14.78 7.09
N TYR A 53 -13.03 -13.66 7.23
CA TYR A 53 -12.72 -13.08 8.55
C TYR A 53 -13.69 -11.95 8.96
N ASN A 54 -14.52 -11.46 8.05
CA ASN A 54 -15.46 -10.35 8.27
C ASN A 54 -14.78 -9.13 8.92
N ARG A 55 -13.72 -8.63 8.27
CA ARG A 55 -12.92 -7.48 8.74
C ARG A 55 -12.65 -6.49 7.60
N PRO A 56 -12.46 -5.18 7.90
CA PRO A 56 -12.23 -4.17 6.88
C PRO A 56 -10.92 -4.41 6.13
N LEU A 57 -10.98 -4.24 4.80
CA LEU A 57 -9.81 -4.27 3.91
C LEU A 57 -9.06 -2.93 3.96
N ILE A 58 -7.82 -3.00 4.39
CA ILE A 58 -6.88 -1.88 4.47
C ILE A 58 -5.84 -2.04 3.37
N ALA A 59 -5.79 -1.08 2.47
CA ALA A 59 -4.78 -1.09 1.41
C ALA A 59 -3.45 -0.55 1.94
N ASN A 60 -2.38 -1.36 1.90
CA ASN A 60 -1.04 -0.78 2.01
C ASN A 60 -0.73 -0.01 0.72
N GLU A 61 -0.66 1.32 0.76
CA GLU A 61 -0.57 2.21 -0.42
C GLU A 61 0.71 2.05 -1.24
N ARG A 62 1.60 1.14 -0.84
CA ARG A 62 2.67 0.64 -1.71
C ARG A 62 2.11 -0.10 -2.91
N CYS A 63 1.18 -1.03 -2.70
CA CYS A 63 0.67 -1.94 -3.73
C CYS A 63 -0.75 -2.43 -3.47
N GLY A 64 -1.19 -2.51 -2.22
CA GLY A 64 -2.48 -3.08 -1.81
C GLY A 64 -3.69 -2.46 -2.50
N SER A 65 -3.63 -1.18 -2.86
CA SER A 65 -4.75 -0.48 -3.51
C SER A 65 -5.11 -1.05 -4.89
N TRP A 66 -4.24 -1.85 -5.52
CA TRP A 66 -4.54 -2.53 -6.77
C TRP A 66 -5.54 -3.68 -6.63
N TYR A 67 -5.64 -4.26 -5.43
CA TYR A 67 -6.34 -5.52 -5.19
C TYR A 67 -7.61 -5.35 -4.35
N ILE A 68 -7.97 -4.11 -4.00
CA ILE A 68 -9.15 -3.80 -3.20
C ILE A 68 -10.09 -2.92 -4.01
N ASP A 69 -11.36 -3.30 -4.08
CA ASP A 69 -12.45 -2.47 -4.60
C ASP A 69 -12.55 -1.17 -3.80
N PRO A 70 -12.46 0.03 -4.42
CA PRO A 70 -12.61 1.31 -3.74
C PRO A 70 -13.87 1.42 -2.89
N ASN A 71 -14.97 0.76 -3.31
CA ASN A 71 -16.22 0.77 -2.56
C ASN A 71 -16.18 -0.16 -1.32
N LYS A 72 -15.22 -1.07 -1.25
CA LYS A 72 -15.00 -2.02 -0.16
C LYS A 72 -13.75 -1.71 0.66
N LYS A 73 -13.03 -0.63 0.32
CA LYS A 73 -11.82 -0.21 1.01
C LYS A 73 -12.19 0.42 2.34
N GLY A 74 -11.94 -0.30 3.44
CA GLY A 74 -12.16 0.18 4.80
C GLY A 74 -11.13 1.23 5.25
N GLY A 75 -9.96 1.26 4.61
CA GLY A 75 -8.94 2.27 4.90
C GLY A 75 -7.67 2.10 4.10
N SER A 76 -6.67 2.90 4.43
CA SER A 76 -5.34 2.83 3.84
C SER A 76 -4.26 2.82 4.91
N ALA A 77 -3.12 2.25 4.59
CA ALA A 77 -1.93 2.25 5.43
C ALA A 77 -0.69 2.50 4.58
N TYR A 78 0.41 2.83 5.23
CA TYR A 78 1.68 3.07 4.54
C TYR A 78 2.83 2.40 5.31
N PHE A 79 2.92 1.08 5.18
CA PHE A 79 4.05 0.28 5.66
C PHE A 79 5.05 0.10 4.51
N LYS A 80 6.33 0.37 4.76
CA LYS A 80 7.38 0.31 3.71
C LYS A 80 8.26 -0.90 3.94
N SER A 81 8.40 -1.75 2.92
CA SER A 81 9.21 -2.97 2.99
C SER A 81 10.68 -2.71 3.35
N THR A 82 11.26 -1.57 2.96
CA THR A 82 12.66 -1.26 3.27
C THR A 82 12.93 -1.07 4.76
N ASP A 83 11.88 -0.81 5.56
CA ASP A 83 12.00 -0.68 7.01
C ASP A 83 12.00 -2.06 7.71
N GLY A 84 11.81 -3.15 6.94
CA GLY A 84 11.89 -4.53 7.40
C GLY A 84 12.92 -5.36 6.64
N HIS A 85 13.87 -4.75 5.93
CA HIS A 85 14.93 -5.53 5.28
C HIS A 85 15.85 -6.15 6.32
N THR A 86 16.35 -7.35 6.06
CA THR A 86 17.29 -8.04 6.96
C THR A 86 18.52 -7.16 7.22
N GLY A 87 18.88 -6.99 8.49
CA GLY A 87 19.95 -6.09 8.94
C GLY A 87 19.59 -4.60 8.93
N VAL A 88 18.42 -4.23 8.40
CA VAL A 88 17.93 -2.85 8.31
C VAL A 88 16.46 -2.79 8.73
N TRP A 89 16.23 -2.97 10.03
CA TRP A 89 14.92 -2.81 10.66
C TRP A 89 14.77 -1.40 11.22
N LYS A 90 13.64 -0.75 10.94
CA LYS A 90 13.38 0.63 11.37
C LYS A 90 11.93 0.80 11.79
N PHE A 91 11.73 1.57 12.86
CA PHE A 91 10.42 2.12 13.20
C PHE A 91 10.31 3.55 12.67
N SER A 92 9.25 3.86 11.91
CA SER A 92 9.11 5.18 11.28
C SER A 92 8.33 6.15 12.15
N SER A 93 9.00 7.17 12.68
CA SER A 93 8.37 8.29 13.42
C SER A 93 7.42 9.15 12.57
N ARG A 94 7.51 9.07 11.25
CA ARG A 94 6.70 9.83 10.28
C ARG A 94 5.50 9.08 9.70
N ARG A 95 5.53 7.74 9.74
CA ARG A 95 4.52 6.87 9.10
C ARG A 95 3.96 5.93 10.16
N LEU A 96 3.31 6.55 11.14
CA LEU A 96 2.89 5.88 12.37
C LEU A 96 1.66 5.00 12.18
N ASN A 97 0.84 5.25 11.15
CA ASN A 97 -0.39 4.50 10.88
C ASN A 97 -1.38 4.42 12.08
N LEU A 98 -1.35 5.38 13.01
CA LEU A 98 -2.19 5.36 14.22
C LEU A 98 -3.68 5.53 13.92
N HIS A 99 -4.04 6.09 12.77
CA HIS A 99 -5.43 6.16 12.31
C HIS A 99 -6.06 4.77 12.13
N LEU A 100 -5.24 3.71 12.00
CA LEU A 100 -5.75 2.34 11.97
C LEU A 100 -6.34 1.90 13.31
N LEU A 101 -5.91 2.48 14.44
CA LEU A 101 -6.37 2.07 15.78
C LEU A 101 -7.88 2.23 15.93
N GLU A 102 -8.47 3.29 15.37
CA GLU A 102 -9.92 3.50 15.34
C GLU A 102 -10.64 2.42 14.51
N ILE A 103 -10.09 2.08 13.35
CA ILE A 103 -10.66 1.05 12.48
C ILE A 103 -10.58 -0.32 13.17
N ILE A 104 -9.44 -0.62 13.77
CA ILE A 104 -9.17 -1.87 14.50
C ILE A 104 -10.10 -2.00 15.70
N GLY A 105 -10.26 -0.94 16.51
CA GLY A 105 -11.16 -0.96 17.67
C GLY A 105 -12.61 -1.20 17.27
N ASN A 106 -13.10 -0.47 16.26
CA ASN A 106 -14.49 -0.55 15.82
C ASN A 106 -14.87 -1.88 15.15
N HIS A 107 -13.90 -2.58 14.57
CA HIS A 107 -14.14 -3.81 13.82
C HIS A 107 -13.46 -5.03 14.44
N ASP A 108 -12.86 -4.89 15.63
CA ASP A 108 -12.07 -5.94 16.28
C ASP A 108 -10.98 -6.54 15.37
N GLY A 109 -10.17 -5.67 14.75
CA GLY A 109 -9.10 -6.08 13.83
C GLY A 109 -9.27 -5.54 12.40
N CYS A 110 -8.33 -5.89 11.54
CA CYS A 110 -8.33 -5.47 10.14
C CYS A 110 -7.52 -6.40 9.24
N ILE A 111 -7.72 -6.30 7.92
CA ILE A 111 -6.95 -7.04 6.92
C ILE A 111 -6.10 -6.05 6.12
N ILE A 112 -4.78 -6.12 6.27
CA ILE A 112 -3.85 -5.29 5.51
C ILE A 112 -3.40 -6.07 4.28
N VAL A 113 -3.75 -5.57 3.10
CA VAL A 113 -3.43 -6.17 1.82
C VAL A 113 -2.17 -5.56 1.24
N ASP A 114 -1.24 -6.42 0.82
CA ASP A 114 -0.07 -6.05 0.03
C ASP A 114 0.33 -7.22 -0.91
N SER A 115 1.30 -6.98 -1.79
CA SER A 115 1.81 -7.99 -2.74
C SER A 115 3.33 -8.00 -2.76
N THR A 116 3.92 -9.16 -3.05
CA THR A 116 5.36 -9.32 -3.13
C THR A 116 5.86 -9.59 -4.55
N ARG A 117 7.15 -9.32 -4.77
CA ARG A 117 7.86 -9.65 -6.00
C ARG A 117 8.32 -11.12 -5.99
N ARG A 118 8.71 -11.61 -7.17
CA ARG A 118 9.17 -12.99 -7.44
C ARG A 118 10.17 -13.51 -6.40
N GLY A 119 9.93 -14.72 -5.90
CA GLY A 119 10.83 -15.48 -5.02
C GLY A 119 10.53 -15.36 -3.52
N LYS A 120 9.98 -14.24 -3.07
CA LYS A 120 9.58 -14.05 -1.67
C LYS A 120 8.20 -14.66 -1.42
N ARG A 121 8.02 -15.27 -0.25
CA ARG A 121 6.70 -15.72 0.24
C ARG A 121 5.79 -14.54 0.58
N MET A 122 6.37 -13.44 1.06
CA MET A 122 5.64 -12.30 1.62
C MET A 122 6.48 -11.02 1.54
N PRO A 123 5.86 -9.83 1.43
CA PRO A 123 6.57 -8.56 1.56
C PRO A 123 7.15 -8.40 2.95
N ASP A 124 8.36 -7.82 3.06
CA ASP A 124 8.95 -7.46 4.36
C ASP A 124 8.07 -6.46 5.15
N ALA A 125 7.22 -5.70 4.45
CA ALA A 125 6.23 -4.84 5.10
C ALA A 125 5.26 -5.65 5.99
N LEU A 126 4.81 -6.81 5.50
CA LEU A 126 3.86 -7.69 6.18
C LEU A 126 4.55 -8.64 7.16
N SER A 127 5.74 -9.16 6.83
CA SER A 127 6.43 -10.15 7.65
C SER A 127 7.29 -9.55 8.77
N LYS A 128 7.68 -8.27 8.67
CA LYS A 128 8.62 -7.64 9.62
C LYS A 128 8.20 -6.24 10.06
N THR A 129 7.85 -5.35 9.13
CA THR A 129 7.52 -3.95 9.47
C THR A 129 6.24 -3.84 10.31
N ILE A 130 5.15 -4.51 9.92
CA ILE A 130 3.91 -4.55 10.72
C ILE A 130 4.12 -5.27 12.06
N PRO A 131 4.82 -6.42 12.14
CA PRO A 131 5.23 -7.02 13.41
C PRO A 131 5.95 -6.07 14.38
N ILE A 132 6.96 -5.35 13.90
CA ILE A 132 7.67 -4.35 14.70
C ILE A 132 6.70 -3.28 15.17
N TRP A 133 5.83 -2.79 14.29
CA TRP A 133 4.82 -1.80 14.63
C TRP A 133 3.86 -2.29 15.72
N CYS A 134 3.32 -3.51 15.60
CA CYS A 134 2.44 -4.09 16.61
C CYS A 134 3.14 -4.20 17.98
N CYS A 135 4.37 -4.72 18.00
CA CYS A 135 5.15 -4.90 19.23
C CYS A 135 5.46 -3.57 19.92
N VAL A 136 5.85 -2.54 19.17
CA VAL A 136 6.11 -1.19 19.71
C VAL A 136 4.84 -0.60 20.30
N LEU A 137 3.71 -0.68 19.58
CA LEU A 137 2.44 -0.14 20.08
C LEU A 137 1.94 -0.90 21.30
N ASN A 138 2.04 -2.22 21.35
CA ASN A 138 1.62 -2.99 22.52
C ASN A 138 2.40 -2.60 23.77
N ARG A 139 3.73 -2.46 23.66
CA ARG A 139 4.59 -2.02 24.77
C ARG A 139 4.25 -0.63 25.29
N VAL A 140 3.76 0.26 24.42
CA VAL A 140 3.43 1.64 24.80
C VAL A 140 2.01 1.74 25.34
N PHE A 141 1.03 1.10 24.71
CA PHE A 141 -0.38 1.22 25.09
C PHE A 141 -0.78 0.30 26.23
N PHE A 142 -0.13 -0.87 26.36
CA PHE A 142 -0.41 -1.91 27.36
C PHE A 142 0.84 -2.22 28.21
N PRO A 143 1.40 -1.24 28.95
CA PRO A 143 2.65 -1.44 29.71
C PRO A 143 2.53 -2.50 30.82
N ASN A 144 1.31 -2.73 31.32
CA ASN A 144 1.02 -3.69 32.39
C ASN A 144 0.69 -5.10 31.87
N ASP A 145 0.79 -5.35 30.56
CA ASP A 145 0.59 -6.67 29.95
C ASP A 145 1.87 -7.13 29.22
N PRO A 146 2.83 -7.74 29.95
CA PRO A 146 4.08 -8.22 29.37
C PRO A 146 3.89 -9.31 28.30
N VAL A 147 2.78 -10.06 28.33
CA VAL A 147 2.50 -11.14 27.36
C VAL A 147 2.29 -10.55 25.97
N SER A 148 1.66 -9.37 25.90
CA SER A 148 1.47 -8.64 24.63
C SER A 148 2.75 -8.02 24.04
N HIS A 149 3.86 -7.98 24.80
CA HIS A 149 5.11 -7.30 24.41
C HIS A 149 6.02 -8.16 23.51
N GLN A 150 5.63 -9.41 23.26
CA GLN A 150 6.34 -10.33 22.38
C GLN A 150 6.28 -9.85 20.92
N LEU A 151 7.42 -9.92 20.22
CA LEU A 151 7.47 -9.73 18.77
C LEU A 151 7.01 -11.01 18.08
N TYR A 152 5.94 -10.92 17.29
CA TYR A 152 5.41 -12.04 16.49
C TYR A 152 5.80 -11.87 15.02
N ALA A 153 6.54 -12.82 14.45
CA ALA A 153 6.91 -12.86 13.05
C ALA A 153 6.52 -14.22 12.43
N PRO A 154 6.31 -14.31 11.09
CA PRO A 154 5.97 -15.58 10.45
C PRO A 154 7.21 -16.48 10.35
N PRO A 155 7.25 -17.64 11.05
CA PRO A 155 8.45 -18.49 11.14
C PRO A 155 8.90 -19.07 9.79
N GLN A 156 7.97 -19.17 8.83
CA GLN A 156 8.23 -19.62 7.46
C GLN A 156 8.93 -18.56 6.59
N VAL A 157 9.12 -17.33 7.09
CA VAL A 157 9.76 -16.20 6.38
C VAL A 157 10.88 -15.56 7.19
N VAL A 158 10.74 -15.52 8.53
CA VAL A 158 11.68 -14.88 9.45
C VAL A 158 12.24 -15.97 10.35
N SER A 159 13.56 -16.15 10.37
CA SER A 159 14.20 -17.14 11.25
C SER A 159 14.22 -16.66 12.71
N ASP A 160 14.38 -17.58 13.65
CA ASP A 160 14.47 -17.25 15.09
C ASP A 160 15.62 -16.28 15.38
N SER A 161 16.76 -16.44 14.69
CA SER A 161 17.90 -15.52 14.78
C SER A 161 17.54 -14.11 14.29
N GLU A 162 16.85 -14.01 13.15
CA GLU A 162 16.38 -12.72 12.63
C GLU A 162 15.37 -12.06 13.58
N GLN A 163 14.44 -12.85 14.13
CA GLN A 163 13.46 -12.37 15.10
C GLN A 163 14.09 -11.92 16.43
N ALA A 164 15.14 -12.60 16.91
CA ALA A 164 15.89 -12.18 18.08
C ALA A 164 16.61 -10.84 17.85
N GLN A 165 17.26 -10.67 16.68
CA GLN A 165 17.89 -9.41 16.29
C GLN A 165 16.88 -8.26 16.21
N MET A 166 15.71 -8.51 15.60
CA MET A 166 14.61 -7.54 15.57
C MET A 166 14.13 -7.19 16.98
N SER A 167 13.96 -8.18 17.85
CA SER A 167 13.50 -8.01 19.24
C SER A 167 14.44 -7.12 20.05
N ASN A 168 15.76 -7.26 19.85
CA ASN A 168 16.79 -6.44 20.51
C ASN A 168 16.69 -4.94 20.15
N LEU A 169 16.09 -4.60 18.99
CA LEU A 169 15.90 -3.21 18.56
C LEU A 169 14.61 -2.58 19.11
N ILE A 170 13.64 -3.38 19.56
CA ILE A 170 12.33 -2.89 20.02
C ILE A 170 12.45 -1.82 21.12
N PRO A 171 13.29 -1.97 22.17
CA PRO A 171 13.41 -0.93 23.21
C PRO A 171 13.84 0.44 22.66
N GLN A 172 14.67 0.47 21.62
CA GLN A 172 15.04 1.72 20.95
C GLN A 172 13.85 2.32 20.20
N PHE A 173 13.05 1.50 19.53
CA PHE A 173 11.86 1.95 18.80
C PHE A 173 10.76 2.46 19.72
N VAL A 174 10.57 1.81 20.88
CA VAL A 174 9.65 2.27 21.93
C VAL A 174 10.06 3.66 22.43
N ARG A 175 11.35 3.86 22.76
CA ARG A 175 11.86 5.19 23.15
C ARG A 175 11.62 6.23 22.05
N ALA A 176 11.93 5.90 20.80
CA ALA A 176 11.69 6.80 19.67
C ALA A 176 10.21 7.14 19.47
N PHE A 177 9.28 6.22 19.76
CA PHE A 177 7.85 6.50 19.74
C PHE A 177 7.44 7.43 20.90
N GLN A 178 7.93 7.17 22.11
CA GLN A 178 7.63 7.97 23.30
C GLN A 178 8.11 9.42 23.14
N THR A 179 9.25 9.66 22.49
CA THR A 179 9.74 11.03 22.20
C THR A 179 8.82 11.86 21.31
N LEU A 180 7.82 11.25 20.66
CA LEU A 180 6.81 11.97 19.88
C LEU A 180 5.78 12.70 20.75
N ASN A 181 5.74 12.41 22.06
CA ASN A 181 4.85 13.05 23.05
C ASN A 181 3.38 13.08 22.59
N LEU A 182 2.92 11.95 22.04
CA LEU A 182 1.54 11.81 21.55
C LEU A 182 0.56 11.68 22.72
N PRO A 183 -0.70 12.16 22.58
CA PRO A 183 -1.72 12.02 23.62
C PRO A 183 -2.23 10.57 23.68
N LEU A 184 -1.48 9.69 24.35
CA LEU A 184 -1.70 8.23 24.34
C LEU A 184 -3.09 7.82 24.82
N GLU A 185 -3.67 8.55 25.77
CA GLU A 185 -5.01 8.28 26.32
C GLU A 185 -6.09 8.28 25.23
N THR A 186 -6.01 9.23 24.28
CA THR A 186 -6.97 9.34 23.16
C THR A 186 -6.96 8.14 22.20
N PHE A 187 -5.86 7.39 22.20
CA PHE A 187 -5.71 6.17 21.40
C PHE A 187 -6.10 4.93 22.20
N ARG A 188 -5.82 4.92 23.51
CA ARG A 188 -6.16 3.81 24.41
C ARG A 188 -7.67 3.61 24.53
N GLU A 189 -8.45 4.69 24.53
CA GLU A 189 -9.92 4.61 24.48
C GLU A 189 -10.44 3.84 23.25
N ARG A 190 -9.69 3.90 22.14
CA ARG A 190 -10.06 3.25 20.87
C ARG A 190 -9.61 1.81 20.78
N ILE A 191 -8.67 1.37 21.62
CA ILE A 191 -8.09 0.03 21.53
C ILE A 191 -7.93 -0.58 22.92
N GLN A 192 -8.82 -1.52 23.23
CA GLN A 192 -8.92 -2.12 24.57
C GLN A 192 -8.12 -3.41 24.70
N LYS A 193 -7.73 -4.03 23.57
CA LYS A 193 -6.90 -5.23 23.53
C LYS A 193 -5.60 -4.96 22.77
N PRO A 194 -4.51 -5.68 23.09
CA PRO A 194 -3.30 -5.61 22.28
C PRO A 194 -3.57 -6.03 20.82
N ILE A 195 -2.72 -5.59 19.91
CA ILE A 195 -2.79 -5.97 18.49
C ILE A 195 -1.80 -7.08 18.19
N ARG A 196 -2.19 -8.06 17.38
CA ARG A 196 -1.30 -9.15 16.99
C ARG A 196 -1.36 -9.43 15.49
N PRO A 197 -0.20 -9.46 14.80
CA PRO A 197 -0.18 -9.82 13.39
C PRO A 197 -0.45 -11.32 13.21
N ILE A 198 -1.25 -11.63 12.20
CA ILE A 198 -1.43 -13.00 11.66
C ILE A 198 -1.28 -12.95 10.15
N TRP A 199 -0.88 -14.05 9.52
CA TRP A 199 -0.48 -14.03 8.11
C TRP A 199 -1.34 -14.95 7.26
N VAL A 200 -1.81 -14.42 6.14
CA VAL A 200 -2.61 -15.15 5.16
C VAL A 200 -1.93 -15.03 3.80
N THR A 201 -1.76 -16.16 3.14
CA THR A 201 -1.23 -16.27 1.78
C THR A 201 -2.22 -17.03 0.90
N PRO A 202 -2.08 -17.01 -0.44
CA PRO A 202 -2.98 -17.76 -1.33
C PRO A 202 -2.92 -19.28 -1.13
N GLU A 203 -1.88 -19.78 -0.45
CA GLU A 203 -1.72 -21.18 -0.07
C GLU A 203 -2.34 -21.50 1.30
N SER A 204 -2.84 -20.49 2.03
CA SER A 204 -3.51 -20.69 3.33
C SER A 204 -4.93 -21.24 3.13
N HIS A 205 -5.35 -22.14 4.01
CA HIS A 205 -6.74 -22.56 4.11
C HIS A 205 -7.55 -21.49 4.83
N VAL A 206 -8.27 -20.68 4.07
CA VAL A 206 -9.13 -19.62 4.59
C VAL A 206 -10.54 -20.20 4.77
N SER A 207 -10.94 -20.40 6.03
CA SER A 207 -12.29 -20.84 6.38
C SER A 207 -13.05 -19.70 7.04
N GLU A 208 -14.36 -19.65 6.83
CA GLU A 208 -15.21 -18.68 7.51
C GLU A 208 -15.10 -18.87 9.01
N THR A 209 -14.74 -17.81 9.72
CA THR A 209 -14.63 -17.83 11.17
C THR A 209 -15.09 -16.50 11.72
N ASN A 210 -16.09 -16.58 12.60
CA ASN A 210 -16.52 -15.46 13.42
C ASN A 210 -15.73 -15.41 14.74
N ASN A 211 -14.81 -16.35 14.99
CA ASN A 211 -14.08 -16.40 16.25
C ASN A 211 -13.22 -15.16 16.42
N VAL A 212 -13.67 -14.35 17.36
CA VAL A 212 -12.99 -13.21 17.96
C VAL A 212 -11.81 -13.77 18.71
N PHE A 213 -10.58 -13.40 18.32
CA PHE A 213 -9.44 -13.64 19.20
C PHE A 213 -9.70 -12.85 20.49
N GLU A 214 -9.97 -13.56 21.59
CA GLU A 214 -10.44 -12.93 22.83
C GLU A 214 -9.37 -12.00 23.41
N ASP A 215 -8.10 -12.41 23.33
CA ASP A 215 -6.98 -11.71 23.98
C ASP A 215 -6.40 -10.56 23.14
N PHE A 216 -6.70 -10.48 21.84
CA PHE A 216 -6.07 -9.49 20.96
C PHE A 216 -6.93 -9.13 19.74
N HIS A 217 -6.68 -7.95 19.16
CA HIS A 217 -7.21 -7.59 17.85
C HIS A 217 -6.29 -8.13 16.73
N PRO A 218 -6.78 -8.99 15.82
CA PRO A 218 -5.97 -9.53 14.74
C PRO A 218 -5.66 -8.49 13.67
N ILE A 219 -4.39 -8.38 13.30
CA ILE A 219 -3.91 -7.64 12.13
C ILE A 219 -3.56 -8.67 11.05
N ILE A 220 -4.53 -8.99 10.19
CA ILE A 220 -4.38 -9.99 9.13
C ILE A 220 -3.52 -9.41 8.01
N CYS A 221 -2.26 -9.79 8.02
CA CYS A 221 -1.27 -9.47 7.00
C CYS A 221 -1.49 -10.39 5.78
N CYS A 222 -2.29 -9.91 4.83
CA CYS A 222 -2.68 -10.64 3.63
C CYS A 222 -1.76 -10.32 2.46
N THR A 223 -0.94 -11.29 2.06
CA THR A 223 -0.22 -11.23 0.77
C THR A 223 -1.08 -11.89 -0.29
N VAL A 224 -1.47 -11.14 -1.32
CA VAL A 224 -2.38 -11.68 -2.36
C VAL A 224 -1.64 -12.42 -3.47
N SER A 225 -0.36 -12.09 -3.68
CA SER A 225 0.46 -12.70 -4.72
C SER A 225 0.92 -14.10 -4.31
N ARG A 226 0.63 -15.11 -5.16
CA ARG A 226 1.15 -16.48 -5.04
C ARG A 226 2.67 -16.55 -5.09
N ARG A 227 3.25 -17.45 -4.28
CA ARG A 227 4.69 -17.74 -4.36
C ARG A 227 4.99 -18.62 -5.58
N VAL A 228 5.91 -18.17 -6.43
CA VAL A 228 6.45 -19.00 -7.52
C VAL A 228 7.90 -19.38 -7.19
N SER A 229 8.12 -20.64 -6.82
CA SER A 229 9.45 -21.21 -6.55
C SER A 229 10.14 -21.60 -7.86
N GLY A 230 11.36 -21.08 -8.11
CA GLY A 230 12.21 -21.50 -9.24
C GLY A 230 11.81 -20.98 -10.63
N GLU A 231 12.58 -21.37 -11.65
CA GLU A 231 12.45 -20.98 -13.07
C GLU A 231 11.19 -21.48 -13.79
N LYS A 232 10.18 -21.99 -13.06
CA LYS A 232 8.90 -22.33 -13.66
C LYS A 232 8.19 -21.04 -14.09
N LEU A 233 8.28 -20.73 -15.39
CA LEU A 233 7.39 -19.81 -16.10
C LEU A 233 5.98 -20.40 -16.07
N VAL A 234 5.31 -20.28 -14.91
CA VAL A 234 3.89 -20.59 -14.82
C VAL A 234 3.16 -19.55 -15.67
N LYS A 235 2.44 -20.02 -16.69
CA LYS A 235 1.54 -19.19 -17.50
C LYS A 235 0.62 -18.39 -16.57
N GLY A 236 0.70 -17.06 -16.61
CA GLY A 236 -0.31 -16.18 -16.03
C GLY A 236 0.08 -15.39 -14.77
N VAL A 237 1.26 -15.59 -14.18
CA VAL A 237 1.59 -14.95 -12.88
C VAL A 237 2.72 -13.93 -13.02
N ILE A 238 2.42 -12.63 -12.89
CA ILE A 238 3.31 -11.56 -13.39
C ILE A 238 3.39 -10.34 -12.49
N TYR A 239 4.41 -10.32 -11.64
CA TYR A 239 4.58 -9.32 -10.59
C TYR A 239 5.50 -8.14 -10.93
N LYS A 240 5.54 -7.71 -12.20
CA LYS A 240 6.23 -6.46 -12.63
C LYS A 240 5.23 -5.33 -12.93
N GLU A 241 4.18 -5.20 -12.15
CA GLU A 241 3.06 -4.29 -12.47
C GLU A 241 3.39 -2.82 -12.17
N GLN A 242 4.11 -2.58 -11.07
CA GLN A 242 4.41 -1.21 -10.60
C GLN A 242 5.22 -0.38 -11.59
N GLU A 243 6.37 -0.88 -12.05
CA GLU A 243 7.28 -0.08 -12.90
C GLU A 243 6.73 0.16 -14.31
N MET A 244 6.00 -0.81 -14.87
CA MET A 244 5.53 -0.72 -16.25
C MET A 244 4.20 0.03 -16.35
N ILE A 245 3.23 -0.21 -15.46
CA ILE A 245 1.93 0.46 -15.51
C ILE A 245 2.09 1.95 -15.12
N GLN A 246 3.01 2.26 -14.20
CA GLN A 246 3.38 3.62 -13.86
C GLN A 246 4.13 4.34 -15.01
N LYS A 247 4.88 3.59 -15.86
CA LYS A 247 5.48 4.07 -17.12
C LYS A 247 4.44 4.26 -18.25
N ILE A 248 3.38 3.44 -18.30
CA ILE A 248 2.33 3.53 -19.34
C ILE A 248 1.31 4.66 -19.02
N GLY A 249 1.45 5.38 -17.89
CA GLY A 249 0.58 6.51 -17.55
C GLY A 249 -0.82 6.09 -17.06
N LEU A 250 -0.99 4.81 -16.73
CA LEU A 250 -2.27 4.20 -16.34
C LEU A 250 -2.61 4.39 -14.86
N THR A 251 -2.15 5.48 -14.24
CA THR A 251 -2.40 5.80 -12.82
C THR A 251 -3.89 5.91 -12.49
N GLY A 252 -4.74 6.25 -13.47
CA GLY A 252 -6.21 6.24 -13.34
C GLY A 252 -6.87 4.86 -13.42
N LEU A 253 -6.12 3.78 -13.72
CA LEU A 253 -6.68 2.43 -13.84
C LEU A 253 -7.02 1.76 -12.51
N LEU A 254 -6.40 2.20 -11.41
CA LEU A 254 -6.66 1.67 -10.07
C LEU A 254 -8.15 1.74 -9.69
N GLN A 255 -8.88 2.72 -10.23
CA GLN A 255 -10.32 2.92 -10.01
C GLN A 255 -11.19 2.13 -11.01
N ILE A 256 -10.63 1.74 -12.16
CA ILE A 256 -11.35 1.08 -13.26
C ILE A 256 -11.35 -0.45 -13.11
N PHE A 257 -10.25 -1.02 -12.62
CA PHE A 257 -10.06 -2.47 -12.60
C PHE A 257 -10.60 -3.16 -11.35
N SER A 258 -10.82 -2.41 -10.27
CA SER A 258 -11.13 -2.92 -8.95
C SER A 258 -12.63 -3.11 -8.67
N GLY A 259 -13.49 -3.13 -9.69
CA GLY A 259 -14.89 -3.51 -9.47
C GLY A 259 -15.86 -3.38 -10.64
N ARG A 260 -15.50 -2.67 -11.72
CA ARG A 260 -16.44 -2.35 -12.82
C ARG A 260 -16.20 -3.05 -14.15
N ILE A 261 -15.09 -3.78 -14.33
CA ILE A 261 -15.00 -4.69 -15.48
C ILE A 261 -15.81 -5.94 -15.14
N SER A 262 -17.10 -5.90 -15.48
CA SER A 262 -17.99 -7.05 -15.38
C SER A 262 -17.36 -8.27 -16.06
N LYS A 263 -17.57 -9.46 -15.51
CA LYS A 263 -17.22 -10.76 -16.13
C LYS A 263 -17.63 -10.84 -17.63
N ARG A 264 -18.63 -10.05 -18.04
CA ARG A 264 -19.13 -9.88 -19.41
C ARG A 264 -18.10 -9.31 -20.39
N TYR A 265 -17.28 -8.34 -19.97
CA TYR A 265 -16.33 -7.67 -20.86
C TYR A 265 -15.11 -8.56 -21.19
N TRP A 266 -14.72 -9.42 -20.24
CA TRP A 266 -13.59 -10.35 -20.42
C TRP A 266 -13.88 -11.50 -21.38
N LYS A 267 -15.13 -11.93 -21.52
CA LYS A 267 -15.52 -13.03 -22.42
C LYS A 267 -15.19 -12.75 -23.89
N HIS A 268 -15.00 -11.47 -24.25
CA HIS A 268 -14.75 -11.01 -25.62
C HIS A 268 -13.32 -10.49 -25.89
N LEU A 269 -12.46 -10.40 -24.87
CA LEU A 269 -11.14 -9.75 -24.98
C LEU A 269 -9.98 -10.75 -25.14
N LYS A 270 -9.92 -11.44 -26.28
CA LYS A 270 -8.70 -12.19 -26.67
C LYS A 270 -7.49 -11.26 -26.95
N LYS A 271 -7.71 -9.95 -27.13
CA LYS A 271 -6.68 -8.93 -27.34
C LYS A 271 -7.12 -7.61 -26.69
N ILE A 272 -6.46 -7.21 -25.61
CA ILE A 272 -6.63 -5.88 -25.00
C ILE A 272 -5.67 -4.92 -25.70
N TYR A 273 -6.21 -3.96 -26.44
CA TYR A 273 -5.41 -2.90 -27.06
C TYR A 273 -5.29 -1.68 -26.11
N PRO A 274 -4.13 -1.01 -26.05
CA PRO A 274 -3.96 0.20 -25.24
C PRO A 274 -4.98 1.31 -25.55
N SER A 275 -5.49 1.38 -26.78
CA SER A 275 -6.53 2.32 -27.22
C SER A 275 -7.89 2.07 -26.54
N SER A 276 -8.29 0.80 -26.39
CA SER A 276 -9.53 0.42 -25.70
C SER A 276 -9.50 0.79 -24.22
N ILE A 277 -8.31 0.72 -23.59
CA ILE A 277 -8.11 1.14 -22.21
C ILE A 277 -8.28 2.66 -22.08
N LYS A 278 -7.73 3.45 -23.02
CA LYS A 278 -7.89 4.91 -23.03
C LYS A 278 -9.35 5.34 -23.17
N ALA A 279 -10.12 4.68 -24.03
CA ALA A 279 -11.54 4.95 -24.20
C ALA A 279 -12.34 4.72 -22.91
N LEU A 280 -12.03 3.64 -22.17
CA LEU A 280 -12.64 3.33 -20.86
C LEU A 280 -12.29 4.37 -19.78
N ILE A 281 -11.06 4.89 -19.77
CA ILE A 281 -10.65 5.97 -18.87
C ILE A 281 -11.42 7.26 -19.20
N GLY A 282 -11.55 7.59 -20.49
CA GLY A 282 -12.26 8.79 -20.95
C GLY A 282 -13.76 8.77 -20.64
N GLN A 283 -14.41 7.60 -20.71
CA GLN A 283 -15.84 7.48 -20.38
C GLN A 283 -16.11 7.59 -18.87
N GLN A 284 -15.23 7.11 -17.99
CA GLN A 284 -15.46 7.19 -16.54
C GLN A 284 -15.16 8.57 -15.93
N GLY A 285 -14.32 9.39 -16.56
CA GLY A 285 -14.07 10.78 -16.14
C GLY A 285 -15.32 11.67 -16.15
N SER A 286 -16.39 11.25 -16.84
CA SER A 286 -17.69 11.93 -16.88
C SER A 286 -18.68 11.47 -15.80
N SER A 287 -18.35 10.44 -15.02
CA SER A 287 -19.29 9.79 -14.07
C SER A 287 -18.92 9.93 -12.59
N LEU A 288 -17.85 10.66 -12.25
CA LEU A 288 -17.74 11.21 -10.90
C LEU A 288 -18.70 12.41 -10.84
N GLY A 289 -19.85 12.18 -10.21
CA GLY A 289 -20.90 13.19 -10.10
C GLY A 289 -20.39 14.52 -9.59
N SER A 290 -20.89 15.59 -10.21
CA SER A 290 -20.59 17.00 -9.98
C SER A 290 -20.96 17.52 -8.57
N LYS A 291 -20.39 16.93 -7.53
CA LYS A 291 -20.41 17.43 -6.15
C LYS A 291 -19.06 17.16 -5.50
N ASP A 292 -17.99 17.75 -6.05
CA ASP A 292 -16.66 17.79 -5.44
C ASP A 292 -16.72 18.64 -4.16
N LYS A 293 -17.09 18.00 -3.05
CA LYS A 293 -17.07 18.60 -1.73
C LYS A 293 -15.67 18.46 -1.14
N SER A 294 -15.10 19.56 -0.67
CA SER A 294 -13.88 19.55 0.13
C SER A 294 -13.94 18.47 1.23
N ARG A 295 -12.90 17.65 1.35
CA ARG A 295 -12.81 16.56 2.32
C ARG A 295 -11.98 16.99 3.53
N LEU A 296 -12.63 17.14 4.69
CA LEU A 296 -11.94 17.38 5.96
C LEU A 296 -10.98 16.22 6.28
N VAL A 297 -9.74 16.54 6.61
CA VAL A 297 -8.70 15.58 7.02
C VAL A 297 -8.87 15.29 8.49
N LYS A 298 -9.66 14.27 8.83
CA LYS A 298 -9.80 13.84 10.23
C LYS A 298 -8.44 13.40 10.82
N PRO A 299 -8.18 13.63 12.12
CA PRO A 299 -9.09 14.23 13.11
C PRO A 299 -9.07 15.76 13.15
N THR A 300 -8.37 16.43 12.21
CA THR A 300 -8.31 17.90 12.21
C THR A 300 -9.69 18.51 11.97
N SER A 301 -9.92 19.69 12.55
CA SER A 301 -11.10 20.52 12.31
C SER A 301 -10.85 21.62 11.27
N CYS A 302 -9.60 21.85 10.88
CA CYS A 302 -9.18 23.00 10.07
C CYS A 302 -8.47 22.66 8.76
N LEU A 303 -8.07 21.39 8.52
CA LEU A 303 -7.39 20.99 7.30
C LEU A 303 -8.33 20.22 6.39
N SER A 304 -8.48 20.67 5.15
CA SER A 304 -9.32 20.01 4.15
C SER A 304 -8.57 19.84 2.82
N ILE A 305 -8.97 18.85 2.02
CA ILE A 305 -8.36 18.54 0.71
C ILE A 305 -9.48 18.48 -0.33
N SER A 306 -9.29 19.17 -1.45
CA SER A 306 -10.19 19.17 -2.61
C SER A 306 -9.39 19.00 -3.91
N THR A 307 -10.12 18.79 -5.00
CA THR A 307 -9.58 18.88 -6.38
C THR A 307 -9.33 20.34 -6.74
N ILE A 308 -8.36 20.59 -7.63
CA ILE A 308 -8.04 21.95 -8.10
C ILE A 308 -9.26 22.66 -8.70
N ASP A 309 -10.13 21.91 -9.36
CA ASP A 309 -11.34 22.41 -10.01
C ASP A 309 -12.43 22.86 -9.02
N ALA A 310 -12.33 22.40 -7.77
CA ALA A 310 -13.27 22.74 -6.69
C ALA A 310 -12.78 23.89 -5.80
N VAL A 311 -11.57 24.41 -6.03
CA VAL A 311 -11.02 25.55 -5.29
C VAL A 311 -11.46 26.85 -5.98
N PRO A 312 -12.15 27.77 -5.29
CA PRO A 312 -12.53 29.05 -5.89
C PRO A 312 -11.27 29.84 -6.32
N PRO A 313 -11.33 30.57 -7.44
CA PRO A 313 -10.15 31.21 -8.04
C PRO A 313 -9.55 32.33 -7.18
N ILE A 314 -10.30 32.90 -6.22
CA ILE A 314 -9.89 34.05 -5.41
C ILE A 314 -10.46 33.87 -3.99
N ASP A 315 -9.60 33.73 -2.98
CA ASP A 315 -10.04 33.76 -1.57
C ASP A 315 -9.99 35.21 -1.04
N SER A 316 -11.17 35.79 -0.88
CA SER A 316 -11.44 36.95 -0.01
C SER A 316 -11.94 36.52 1.38
N SER A 317 -11.93 35.21 1.68
CA SER A 317 -12.36 34.67 2.98
C SER A 317 -11.26 34.81 4.03
N VAL A 318 -11.50 35.69 5.00
CA VAL A 318 -10.64 35.89 6.18
C VAL A 318 -10.48 34.55 6.93
N GLY A 319 -9.23 34.16 7.21
CA GLY A 319 -8.91 33.00 8.06
C GLY A 319 -8.70 31.65 7.34
N ILE A 320 -8.75 31.60 6.00
CA ILE A 320 -8.45 30.39 5.22
C ILE A 320 -7.11 30.56 4.50
N CYS A 321 -6.23 29.56 4.60
CA CYS A 321 -5.00 29.49 3.82
C CYS A 321 -5.08 28.33 2.83
N THR A 322 -5.00 28.67 1.54
CA THR A 322 -5.16 27.73 0.43
C THR A 322 -3.79 27.37 -0.16
N ILE A 323 -3.42 26.08 -0.10
CA ILE A 323 -2.19 25.56 -0.71
C ILE A 323 -2.55 24.74 -1.93
N LEU A 324 -2.23 25.27 -3.11
CA LEU A 324 -2.49 24.61 -4.38
C LEU A 324 -1.25 23.88 -4.90
N LEU A 325 -1.40 22.60 -5.22
CA LEU A 325 -0.31 21.79 -5.78
C LEU A 325 -0.45 21.67 -7.30
N LEU A 326 0.38 22.38 -8.04
CA LEU A 326 0.31 22.44 -9.50
C LEU A 326 1.17 21.34 -10.17
N PRO A 327 0.72 20.81 -11.32
CA PRO A 327 1.43 19.75 -12.04
C PRO A 327 2.68 20.23 -12.80
N LYS A 328 2.91 21.54 -12.91
CA LYS A 328 4.10 22.15 -13.52
C LYS A 328 5.10 22.51 -12.42
N VAL A 329 6.40 22.53 -12.70
CA VAL A 329 7.40 23.03 -11.72
C VAL A 329 7.36 24.55 -11.73
N THR A 330 7.27 25.20 -10.57
CA THR A 330 7.39 26.65 -10.43
C THR A 330 8.56 27.01 -9.49
N PRO A 331 9.27 28.13 -9.73
CA PRO A 331 10.32 28.62 -8.82
C PRO A 331 9.79 28.90 -7.41
N LYS A 332 10.58 28.61 -6.37
CA LYS A 332 10.12 28.70 -4.96
C LYS A 332 9.73 30.12 -4.54
N ASP A 333 10.44 31.09 -5.06
CA ASP A 333 10.22 32.53 -4.92
C ASP A 333 8.87 32.99 -5.49
N THR A 334 8.24 32.18 -6.35
CA THR A 334 6.92 32.46 -6.94
C THR A 334 5.76 31.73 -6.27
N TRP A 335 6.02 30.93 -5.24
CA TRP A 335 4.98 30.07 -4.64
C TRP A 335 3.94 30.86 -3.84
N GLN A 336 4.33 31.94 -3.16
CA GLN A 336 3.37 32.77 -2.44
C GLN A 336 2.70 33.74 -3.41
N THR A 337 1.43 33.48 -3.72
CA THR A 337 0.64 34.32 -4.63
C THR A 337 -0.17 35.37 -3.88
N SER A 338 -0.52 35.10 -2.61
CA SER A 338 -1.13 36.08 -1.70
C SER A 338 -0.83 35.73 -0.23
N PRO A 339 -1.21 36.59 0.75
CA PRO A 339 -1.10 36.25 2.18
C PRO A 339 -1.87 34.98 2.59
N SER A 340 -2.94 34.65 1.87
CA SER A 340 -3.82 33.50 2.12
C SER A 340 -3.66 32.38 1.09
N ARG A 341 -2.70 32.48 0.15
CA ARG A 341 -2.58 31.54 -0.96
C ARG A 341 -1.15 31.21 -1.36
N ILE A 342 -0.88 29.92 -1.53
CA ILE A 342 0.41 29.39 -1.97
C ILE A 342 0.19 28.40 -3.12
N ASP A 343 0.70 28.73 -4.31
CA ASP A 343 0.63 27.90 -5.51
C ASP A 343 1.99 27.22 -5.76
N VAL A 344 2.11 25.97 -5.31
CA VAL A 344 3.35 25.19 -5.35
C VAL A 344 3.36 24.30 -6.59
N GLY A 345 4.17 24.68 -7.57
CA GLY A 345 4.44 23.88 -8.75
C GLY A 345 5.55 22.86 -8.52
N LEU A 346 5.18 21.58 -8.44
CA LEU A 346 6.12 20.50 -8.13
C LEU A 346 6.47 19.58 -9.31
N GLY A 347 5.83 19.79 -10.45
CA GLY A 347 6.03 18.96 -11.65
C GLY A 347 5.36 17.58 -11.57
N PRO A 348 5.42 16.78 -12.65
CA PRO A 348 4.92 15.43 -12.64
C PRO A 348 5.84 14.49 -11.82
N LYS A 349 5.36 14.15 -10.61
CA LYS A 349 5.80 13.05 -9.70
C LYS A 349 7.11 13.23 -8.90
N LYS A 350 7.00 12.87 -7.61
CA LYS A 350 8.03 12.63 -6.55
C LYS A 350 8.44 13.77 -5.60
N SER A 351 8.06 15.03 -5.84
CA SER A 351 8.47 16.16 -4.97
C SER A 351 7.50 16.46 -3.82
N VAL A 352 6.22 16.05 -3.94
CA VAL A 352 5.13 16.39 -3.00
C VAL A 352 5.38 15.87 -1.57
N ALA A 353 6.04 14.72 -1.41
CA ALA A 353 6.27 14.11 -0.10
C ALA A 353 7.42 14.76 0.71
N ARG A 354 8.17 15.74 0.15
CA ARG A 354 9.35 16.33 0.80
C ARG A 354 9.08 17.66 1.51
N ILE A 355 7.96 18.33 1.26
CA ILE A 355 7.71 19.70 1.76
C ILE A 355 6.87 19.72 3.05
N SER A 356 6.14 18.66 3.39
CA SER A 356 5.36 18.56 4.64
C SER A 356 6.21 18.44 5.92
N ALA A 357 7.52 18.72 5.86
CA ALA A 357 8.47 18.61 6.96
C ALA A 357 9.40 19.83 7.09
N GLN A 358 9.17 20.91 6.34
CA GLN A 358 9.86 22.19 6.56
C GLN A 358 8.84 23.21 7.09
N PRO A 359 9.17 24.00 8.13
CA PRO A 359 8.35 25.14 8.50
C PRO A 359 8.32 26.08 7.29
N LEU A 360 7.15 26.19 6.65
CA LEU A 360 6.85 27.34 5.81
C LEU A 360 6.87 28.51 6.80
N GLY A 361 7.85 29.41 6.67
CA GLY A 361 8.11 30.51 7.60
C GLY A 361 6.99 31.54 7.61
N ILE A 362 5.81 31.14 8.08
CA ILE A 362 4.68 32.03 8.36
C ILE A 362 4.89 32.53 9.78
N SER A 363 5.44 33.74 9.90
CA SER A 363 5.55 34.43 11.18
C SER A 363 4.14 34.73 11.72
N PRO A 364 3.83 34.40 12.99
CA PRO A 364 2.53 34.72 13.60
C PRO A 364 2.24 36.23 13.69
N ASN A 365 3.24 37.10 13.51
CA ASN A 365 3.13 38.55 13.71
C ASN A 365 2.70 39.34 12.46
N SER A 366 2.00 38.71 11.51
CA SER A 366 1.54 39.37 10.27
C SER A 366 0.02 39.37 10.09
N LEU A 367 -0.74 39.09 11.14
CA LEU A 367 -2.17 39.39 11.19
C LEU A 367 -2.35 40.85 11.64
N PRO A 368 -2.96 41.74 10.84
CA PRO A 368 -3.42 43.02 11.34
C PRO A 368 -4.50 42.76 12.39
N GLY A 369 -4.38 43.44 13.53
CA GLY A 369 -5.11 43.12 14.73
C GLY A 369 -6.63 43.19 14.61
N THR A 370 -7.26 42.30 15.38
CA THR A 370 -8.39 42.61 16.26
C THR A 370 -8.22 41.79 17.53
#